data_AF-A0A3M1KEJ6-F1
#
_entry.id   AF-A0A3M1KEJ6-F1
#
_cell.length_a   1.000
_cell.length_b   1.000
_cell.length_c   1.000
_cell.angle_alpha   90.00
_cell.angle_beta   90.00
_cell.angle_gamma   90.00
#
_symmetry.space_group_name_H-M   'P 1'
#
loop_
_entity.id
_entity.type
_entity.pdbx_description
1 polymer ?
#
loop_
_entity_poly.entity_id
_entity_poly.type
_entity_poly.pdbx_seq_one_letter_code
_entity_poly.pdbx_strand_id
1 'polypeptide(L)' 'MVLDREPPVFVELKSGRTVPRDAFDNLLYLQQQARLPQARLVLAYGGNDRQHRTNADVIPWWDLPRTLLKRTSGN' A
#
# COMPACT_ATOMS: atom_id res chain seq x y z
N MET A 1 -19.56 17.72 -13.75
CA MET A 1 -18.48 16.83 -14.22
C MET A 1 -17.77 16.28 -12.99
N VAL A 2 -18.16 15.09 -12.53
CA VAL A 2 -17.44 14.39 -11.46
C VAL A 2 -16.34 13.60 -12.17
N LEU A 3 -15.09 13.97 -11.93
CA LEU A 3 -13.98 13.09 -12.32
C LEU A 3 -14.03 11.93 -11.34
N ASP A 4 -14.43 10.75 -11.82
CA ASP A 4 -14.30 9.50 -11.08
C ASP A 4 -12.80 9.22 -10.95
N ARG A 5 -12.18 9.81 -9.92
CA ARG A 5 -10.76 9.62 -9.65
C ARG A 5 -10.62 8.34 -8.84
N GLU A 6 -9.74 7.46 -9.31
CA GLU A 6 -9.39 6.27 -8.54
C GLU A 6 -9.02 6.64 -7.09
N PRO A 7 -9.32 5.76 -6.12
CA PRO A 7 -8.91 5.99 -4.74
C PRO A 7 -7.40 6.24 -4.65
N PRO A 8 -6.95 7.22 -3.85
CA PRO A 8 -5.53 7.47 -3.68
C PRO A 8 -4.84 6.27 -3.03
N VAL A 9 -3.55 6.13 -3.30
CA VAL A 9 -2.72 5.06 -2.75
C VAL A 9 -1.72 5.67 -1.77
N PHE A 10 -1.73 5.19 -0.53
CA PHE A 10 -0.68 5.48 0.45
C PHE A 10 0.37 4.37 0.39
N VAL A 11 1.62 4.77 0.25
CA VAL A 11 2.76 3.87 0.08
C VAL A 11 3.79 4.17 1.16
N GLU A 12 4.20 3.14 1.89
CA GLU A 12 5.32 3.22 2.82
C GLU A 12 6.42 2.27 2.38
N LEU A 13 7.67 2.74 2.39
CA LEU A 13 8.84 1.95 2.05
C LEU A 13 9.54 1.52 3.33
N LYS A 14 9.74 0.22 3.51
CA LYS A 14 10.52 -0.35 4.62
C LYS A 14 11.44 -1.46 4.14
N SER A 15 12.53 -1.68 4.88
CA SER A 15 13.42 -2.83 4.69
C SER A 15 13.73 -3.49 6.03
N GLY A 16 13.96 -4.80 6.04
CA GLY A 16 14.26 -5.54 7.26
C GLY A 16 14.19 -7.06 7.06
N ARG A 17 14.49 -7.82 8.11
CA ARG A 17 14.41 -9.28 8.07
C ARG A 17 12.96 -9.79 8.04
N THR A 18 12.06 -9.09 8.71
CA THR A 18 10.63 -9.42 8.81
C THR A 18 9.79 -8.17 8.91
N VAL A 19 8.56 -8.20 8.39
CA VAL A 19 7.59 -7.11 8.54
C VAL A 19 7.08 -7.11 10.00
N PRO A 20 7.41 -6.08 10.81
CA PRO A 20 6.93 -6.03 12.20
C PRO A 20 5.42 -5.79 12.25
N ARG A 21 4.80 -6.06 13.40
CA ARG A 21 3.33 -6.01 13.56
C ARG A 21 2.77 -4.59 13.35
N ASP A 22 3.53 -3.58 13.72
CA ASP A 22 3.25 -2.14 13.65
C ASP A 22 3.69 -1.52 12.30
N ALA A 23 4.14 -2.34 11.33
CA ALA A 23 4.65 -1.84 10.05
C ALA A 23 3.63 -1.04 9.23
N PHE A 24 2.35 -1.09 9.59
CA PHE A 24 1.23 -0.49 8.87
C PHE A 24 0.60 0.69 9.61
N ASP A 25 1.05 1.02 10.82
CA ASP A 25 0.38 1.99 11.68
C ASP A 25 0.40 3.39 11.06
N ASN A 26 1.51 3.76 10.39
CA ASN A 26 1.61 5.02 9.66
C ASN A 26 0.65 5.08 8.47
N LEU A 27 0.50 3.98 7.72
CA LEU A 27 -0.43 3.90 6.59
C LEU A 27 -1.89 4.04 7.06
N LEU A 28 -2.25 3.36 8.15
CA LEU A 28 -3.58 3.46 8.76
C LEU A 28 -3.84 4.87 9.32
N TYR A 29 -2.85 5.46 9.98
CA TYR A 29 -2.91 6.82 10.49
C TYR A 29 -3.15 7.83 9.35
N LEU A 30 -2.42 7.73 8.25
CA LEU A 30 -2.58 8.59 7.08
C LEU A 30 -3.98 8.45 6.45
N GLN A 31 -4.49 7.23 6.33
CA GLN A 31 -5.83 6.96 5.84
C GLN A 31 -6.91 7.67 6.66
N GLN A 32 -6.79 7.57 7.98
CA GLN A 32 -7.72 8.19 8.93
C GLN A 32 -7.60 9.72 8.90
N GLN A 33 -6.37 10.25 8.96
CA GLN A 33 -6.12 11.68 8.96
C GLN A 33 -6.62 12.35 7.68
N ALA A 34 -6.42 11.70 6.53
CA ALA A 34 -6.87 12.22 5.24
C ALA A 34 -8.38 12.05 5.01
N ARG A 35 -9.08 11.29 5.87
CA ARG A 35 -10.51 10.93 5.72
C ARG A 35 -10.80 10.21 4.40
N LEU A 36 -9.92 9.30 4.01
CA LEU A 36 -10.01 8.55 2.75
C LEU A 36 -10.07 7.05 3.04
N PRO A 37 -11.19 6.52 3.57
CA PRO A 37 -11.31 5.10 3.92
C PRO A 37 -11.17 4.15 2.72
N GLN A 38 -11.46 4.65 1.51
CA GLN A 38 -11.24 3.93 0.25
C GLN A 38 -9.77 3.92 -0.21
N ALA A 39 -8.89 4.70 0.42
CA ALA A 39 -7.49 4.76 0.01
C ALA A 39 -6.82 3.40 0.20
N ARG A 40 -6.10 2.96 -0.82
CA ARG A 40 -5.36 1.70 -0.80
C ARG A 40 -4.08 1.89 0.02
N LEU A 41 -3.75 0.91 0.87
CA LEU A 41 -2.54 0.91 1.68
C LEU A 41 -1.55 -0.11 1.12
N VAL A 42 -0.33 0.35 0.83
CA VAL A 42 0.73 -0.46 0.26
C VAL A 42 1.99 -0.32 1.10
N LEU A 43 2.50 -1.44 1.61
CA LEU A 43 3.83 -1.54 2.19
C LEU A 43 4.78 -2.10 1.14
N ALA A 44 5.64 -1.24 0.62
CA ALA A 44 6.74 -1.62 -0.25
C ALA A 44 7.90 -2.13 0.61
N TYR A 45 8.22 -3.42 0.50
CA TYR A 45 9.13 -4.08 1.41
C TYR A 45 10.36 -4.64 0.70
N GLY A 46 11.55 -4.37 1.25
CA GLY A 46 12.84 -4.86 0.76
C GLY A 46 13.34 -6.14 1.42
N GLY A 47 12.51 -6.82 2.23
CA GLY A 47 12.87 -8.03 2.97
C GLY A 47 12.12 -9.28 2.49
N ASN A 48 11.89 -10.24 3.40
CA ASN A 48 11.05 -11.41 3.10
C ASN A 48 9.59 -10.99 2.90
N ASP A 49 9.16 -10.99 1.65
CA ASP A 49 7.86 -10.57 1.11
C ASP A 49 6.75 -11.63 1.25
N ARG A 50 7.09 -12.88 1.60
CA ARG A 50 6.13 -13.99 1.76
C ARG A 50 5.25 -13.90 3.01
N GLN A 51 5.11 -12.71 3.60
CA GLN A 51 4.33 -12.49 4.82
C GLN A 51 2.95 -11.96 4.45
N HIS A 52 1.94 -12.83 4.48
CA HIS A 52 0.55 -12.40 4.35
C HIS A 52 0.12 -11.60 5.59
N ARG A 53 -0.30 -10.35 5.38
CA ARG A 53 -0.86 -9.48 6.42
C ARG A 53 -2.20 -8.95 5.92
N THR A 54 -3.19 -8.86 6.82
CA THR A 54 -4.58 -8.50 6.50
C THR A 54 -4.81 -7.00 6.33
N ASN A 55 -3.85 -6.17 6.74
CA ASN A 55 -4.08 -4.74 6.95
C ASN A 55 -3.60 -3.86 5.78
N ALA A 56 -2.73 -4.37 4.90
CA ALA A 56 -2.24 -3.67 3.72
C ALA A 56 -1.64 -4.66 2.72
N ASP A 57 -1.53 -4.24 1.46
CA ASP A 57 -0.80 -4.98 0.45
C ASP A 57 0.70 -4.88 0.74
N VAL A 58 1.35 -6.00 1.04
CA VAL A 58 2.81 -6.06 1.10
C VAL A 58 3.33 -6.44 -0.27
N ILE A 59 4.08 -5.54 -0.90
CA ILE A 59 4.68 -5.79 -2.22
C ILE A 59 6.19 -5.68 -2.11
N PRO A 60 6.94 -6.43 -2.91
CA PRO A 60 8.37 -6.20 -3.01
C PRO A 60 8.62 -4.83 -3.61
N TRP A 61 9.55 -4.06 -3.04
CA TRP A 61 9.84 -2.70 -3.54
C TRP A 61 10.34 -2.66 -5.00
N TRP A 62 10.90 -3.76 -5.53
CA TRP A 62 11.31 -3.88 -6.93
C TRP A 62 10.12 -4.02 -7.89
N ASP A 63 8.94 -4.39 -7.38
CA ASP A 63 7.69 -4.50 -8.14
C ASP A 63 6.78 -3.27 -7.99
N LEU A 64 7.25 -2.22 -7.30
CA LEU A 64 6.45 -1.03 -7.01
C LEU A 64 5.87 -0.35 -8.26
N PRO A 65 6.66 -0.07 -9.32
CA PRO A 65 6.10 0.57 -10.52
C PRO A 65 5.05 -0.30 -11.19
N ARG A 66 5.29 -1.61 -11.29
CA ARG A 66 4.38 -2.57 -11.94
C ARG A 66 3.08 -2.73 -11.16
N THR A 67 3.14 -2.75 -9.84
CA THR A 67 1.98 -3.01 -8.97
C THR A 67 1.06 -1.81 -8.85
N LEU A 68 1.62 -0.60 -8.87
CA LEU A 68 0.84 0.63 -8.90
C LEU A 68 0.14 0.83 -10.26
N LEU A 69 0.75 0.35 -11.37
CA LEU A 69 0.21 0.49 -12.73
C LEU A 69 -0.76 -0.63 -13.16
N LYS A 70 -0.70 -1.82 -12.54
CA LYS A 70 -1.49 -2.99 -12.98
C LYS A 70 -3.01 -2.90 -12.74
N ARG A 71 -3.52 -1.89 -12.05
CA ARG A 71 -4.98 -1.72 -11.82
C ARG A 71 -5.58 -0.48 -12.46
N THR A 72 -4.78 0.41 -13.07
CA THR A 72 -5.27 1.56 -13.86
C THR A 72 -5.86 1.14 -15.22
N SER A 73 -5.87 -0.16 -15.51
CA SER A 73 -6.61 -0.76 -16.63
C SER A 73 -7.64 -1.70 -16.04
N GLY A 74 -8.70 -1.13 -15.47
CA GLY A 74 -9.92 -1.85 -15.16
C GLY A 74 -10.71 -2.14 -16.43
N ASN A 75 -11.13 -3.39 -16.57
CA ASN A 75 -12.33 -3.77 -17.31
C ASN A 75 -13.57 -3.26 -16.57
#